data_AF-A0A936BTQ1-F1
#
_entry.id   AF-A0A936BTQ1-F1
#
_cell.length_a   1.000
_cell.length_b   1.000
_cell.length_c   1.000
_cell.angle_alpha   90.00
_cell.angle_beta   90.00
_cell.angle_gamma   90.00
#
_symmetry.space_group_name_H-M   'P 1'
#
loop_
_entity.id
_entity.type
_entity.pdbx_description
1 polymer ?
#
loop_
_entity_poly.entity_id
_entity_poly.type
_entity_poly.pdbx_seq_one_letter_code
_entity_poly.pdbx_strand_id
1 'polypeptide(L)' 'MPTVTVKMPKELHARLEAEARRGGTTKSALLREAFANRTTTAPTGSLYERARHLIGSVDGPGDLSARSKTMEGYGSSRRP' A
#
# COMPACT_ATOMS: atom_id res chain seq x y z
N MET A 1 21.76 -5.87 6.96
CA MET A 1 20.38 -6.41 6.98
C MET A 1 19.86 -6.27 8.40
N PRO A 2 18.76 -5.53 8.66
CA PRO A 2 18.21 -5.44 10.01
C PRO A 2 17.78 -6.83 10.50
N THR A 3 18.03 -7.12 11.77
CA THR A 3 17.70 -8.40 12.40
C THR A 3 16.53 -8.24 13.35
N VAL A 4 15.63 -9.22 13.37
CA VAL A 4 14.50 -9.27 14.29
C VAL A 4 14.62 -10.54 15.11
N THR A 5 14.56 -10.41 16.44
CA THR A 5 14.53 -11.54 17.37
C THR A 5 13.12 -11.68 17.91
N VAL A 6 12.51 -12.85 17.70
CA VAL A 6 11.13 -13.13 18.13
C VAL A 6 11.15 -14.30 19.11
N LYS A 7 10.63 -14.09 20.32
CA LYS A 7 10.37 -15.18 21.27
C LYS A 7 9.19 -16.00 20.75
N MET A 8 9.34 -17.31 20.73
CA MET A 8 8.38 -18.21 20.13
C MET A 8 8.18 -19.46 21.00
N PRO A 9 6.94 -19.96 21.15
CA PRO A 9 6.69 -21.23 21.81
C PRO A 9 7.46 -22.37 21.12
N LYS A 10 7.96 -23.33 21.90
CA LYS A 10 8.78 -24.45 21.39
C LYS A 10 8.08 -25.23 20.28
N GLU A 11 6.77 -25.46 20.44
CA GLU A 11 5.95 -26.18 19.45
C GLU A 11 5.92 -25.48 18.09
N LEU A 12 5.79 -24.14 18.10
CA LEU A 12 5.74 -23.34 16.87
C LEU A 12 7.11 -23.30 16.20
N HIS A 13 8.20 -23.25 16.98
CA HIS A 13 9.56 -23.38 16.44
C HIS A 13 9.80 -24.74 15.77
N ALA A 14 9.33 -25.82 16.40
CA ALA A 14 9.47 -27.18 15.86
C ALA A 14 8.71 -27.34 14.53
N ARG A 15 7.48 -26.79 14.45
CA ARG A 15 6.71 -26.78 13.19
C ARG A 15 7.42 -25.99 12.10
N LEU A 16 7.93 -24.80 12.43
CA LEU A 16 8.69 -23.97 11.50
C LEU A 16 9.93 -24.69 10.95
N GLU A 17 10.64 -25.42 11.82
CA GLU A 17 11.82 -26.18 11.42
C GLU A 17 11.47 -27.37 10.52
N ALA A 18 10.42 -28.12 10.85
CA ALA A 18 9.95 -29.24 10.03
C ALA A 18 9.52 -28.76 8.64
N GLU A 19 8.83 -27.62 8.56
CA GLU A 19 8.39 -27.03 7.31
C GLU A 19 9.56 -26.50 6.46
N ALA A 20 10.53 -25.83 7.08
CA ALA A 20 11.76 -25.41 6.42
C ALA A 20 12.53 -26.62 5.84
N ARG A 21 12.64 -27.70 6.61
CA ARG A 21 13.29 -28.94 6.17
C ARG A 21 12.56 -29.59 5.00
N ARG A 22 11.22 -29.68 5.07
CA ARG A 22 10.38 -30.23 4.00
C ARG A 22 10.49 -29.43 2.71
N GLY A 23 10.57 -28.10 2.80
CA GLY A 23 10.69 -27.21 1.66
C GLY A 23 12.12 -27.00 1.15
N GLY A 24 13.13 -27.63 1.76
CA GLY A 24 14.54 -27.40 1.41
C GLY A 24 14.99 -25.94 1.59
N THR A 25 14.34 -25.21 2.50
CA THR A 25 14.57 -23.78 2.74
C THR A 25 15.03 -23.53 4.18
N THR A 26 15.34 -22.27 4.50
CA THR A 26 15.72 -21.88 5.86
C THR A 26 14.53 -21.31 6.63
N LYS A 27 14.56 -21.42 7.96
CA LYS A 27 13.55 -20.82 8.85
C LYS A 27 13.36 -19.32 8.57
N SER A 28 14.45 -18.61 8.33
CA SER A 28 14.44 -17.17 8.02
C SER A 28 13.93 -16.87 6.62
N ALA A 29 14.20 -17.71 5.61
CA ALA A 29 13.60 -17.57 4.29
C ALA A 29 12.09 -17.76 4.36
N LEU A 30 11.62 -18.81 5.05
CA LEU A 30 10.20 -19.08 5.20
C LEU A 30 9.46 -17.97 5.96
N LEU A 31 10.06 -17.43 7.03
CA LEU A 31 9.50 -16.28 7.75
C LEU A 31 9.46 -15.01 6.88
N ARG A 32 10.49 -14.75 6.06
CA ARG A 32 10.51 -13.61 5.15
C ARG A 32 9.43 -13.73 4.08
N GLU A 33 9.26 -14.91 3.50
CA GLU A 33 8.23 -15.19 2.51
C GLU A 33 6.82 -15.03 3.11
N ALA A 34 6.58 -15.63 4.28
CA ALA A 34 5.29 -15.49 4.98
C ALA A 34 4.98 -14.02 5.31
N PHE A 35 6.00 -13.24 5.70
CA PHE A 35 5.85 -11.81 5.97
C PHE A 35 5.58 -11.01 4.69
N ALA A 36 6.31 -11.29 3.61
CA ALA A 36 6.09 -10.66 2.30
C ALA A 36 4.68 -10.94 1.78
N ASN A 37 4.23 -12.20 1.82
CA ASN A 37 2.90 -12.62 1.38
C ASN A 37 1.76 -12.07 2.24
N ARG A 38 2.01 -11.72 3.51
CA ARG A 38 1.04 -10.98 4.34
C ARG A 38 1.00 -9.49 3.98
N THR A 39 2.16 -8.95 3.63
CA THR A 39 2.38 -7.52 3.34
C THR A 39 2.09 -7.16 1.87
N THR A 40 1.77 -8.14 1.01
CA THR A 40 1.22 -7.88 -0.34
C THR A 40 -0.14 -7.19 -0.28
N THR A 41 -0.82 -7.23 0.87
CA THR A 41 -1.79 -6.19 1.25
C THR A 41 -1.02 -4.95 1.72
N ALA A 42 -0.15 -4.42 0.86
CA ALA A 42 0.47 -3.14 1.15
C ALA A 42 -0.68 -2.16 1.39
N PRO A 43 -0.56 -1.18 2.31
CA PRO A 43 -1.40 -0.01 2.20
C PRO A 43 -1.16 0.49 0.79
N THR A 44 -2.11 0.19 -0.09
CA THR A 44 -2.17 0.76 -1.43
C THR A 44 -1.92 2.22 -1.17
N GLY A 45 -0.83 2.76 -1.74
CA GLY A 45 -0.17 3.97 -1.28
C GLY A 45 -1.13 5.08 -0.86
N SER A 46 -0.66 6.03 -0.05
CA SER A 46 -1.50 7.14 0.41
C SER A 46 -2.34 7.69 -0.75
N LEU A 47 -3.55 8.20 -0.48
CA LEU A 47 -4.40 8.74 -1.56
C LEU A 47 -3.62 9.70 -2.47
N TYR A 48 -2.69 10.45 -1.89
CA TYR A 48 -1.69 11.26 -2.61
C TYR A 48 -0.85 10.47 -3.61
N GLU A 49 -0.19 9.38 -3.21
CA GLU A 49 0.63 8.55 -4.11
C GLU A 49 -0.20 7.99 -5.28
N ARG A 50 -1.45 7.60 -5.01
CA ARG A 50 -2.36 7.15 -6.07
C ARG A 50 -2.78 8.28 -6.99
N ALA A 51 -3.10 9.45 -6.45
CA ALA A 51 -3.54 10.60 -7.23
C ALA A 51 -2.38 11.41 -7.85
N ARG A 52 -1.12 11.08 -7.57
CA ARG A 52 0.06 11.85 -7.98
C ARG A 52 0.10 12.14 -9.47
N HIS A 53 -0.32 11.19 -10.30
CA HIS A 53 -0.35 11.33 -11.76
C HIS A 53 -1.48 12.26 -12.27
N LEU A 54 -2.46 12.58 -11.42
CA LEU A 54 -3.56 13.51 -11.71
C LEU A 54 -3.24 14.94 -11.27
N ILE A 55 -2.31 15.11 -10.32
CA ILE A 55 -1.93 16.43 -9.80
C ILE A 55 -1.21 17.19 -10.92
N GLY A 56 -1.83 18.28 -11.39
CA GLY A 56 -1.30 19.09 -12.48
C GLY A 56 -1.44 18.45 -13.87
N SER A 57 -2.19 17.35 -14.01
CA SER A 57 -2.46 16.74 -15.32
C SER A 57 -3.53 17.50 -16.12
N VAL A 58 -4.21 18.45 -15.50
CA VAL A 58 -5.24 19.29 -16.11
C VAL A 58 -5.04 20.73 -15.67
N ASP A 59 -5.25 21.65 -16.60
CA ASP A 59 -5.34 23.07 -16.31
C ASP A 59 -6.78 23.40 -15.94
N GLY A 60 -6.96 23.93 -14.72
CA GLY A 60 -8.25 24.36 -14.20
C GLY A 60 -8.41 25.88 -14.27
N PRO A 61 -9.64 26.38 -14.08
CA PRO A 61 -9.84 27.80 -13.78
C PRO A 61 -9.01 28.20 -12.55
N GLY A 62 -8.64 29.49 -12.47
CA GLY A 62 -8.00 30.04 -11.28
C GLY A 62 -8.83 29.85 -10.00
N ASP A 63 -8.28 30.25 -8.85
CA ASP A 63 -8.84 29.96 -7.53
C ASP A 63 -10.36 30.15 -7.42
N LEU A 64 -11.07 29.03 -7.33
CA LEU A 64 -12.52 28.96 -7.20
C LEU A 64 -12.98 29.13 -5.74
N SER A 65 -12.09 28.91 -4.77
CA SER A 65 -12.42 29.05 -3.35
C SER A 65 -12.69 30.51 -2.97
N ALA A 66 -11.96 31.45 -3.59
CA ALA A 66 -12.13 32.89 -3.40
C ALA A 66 -13.28 33.49 -4.23
N ARG A 67 -13.83 32.78 -5.21
CA ARG A 67 -14.81 33.30 -6.20
C ARG A 67 -16.13 32.52 -6.23
N SER A 68 -16.51 31.93 -5.10
CA SER A 68 -17.73 31.10 -4.96
C SER A 68 -19.03 31.78 -5.42
N LYS A 69 -19.13 33.11 -5.28
CA LYS A 69 -20.31 33.90 -5.67
C LYS A 69 -20.50 34.06 -7.19
N THR A 70 -19.48 33.76 -8.00
CA THR A 70 -19.54 33.88 -9.47
C THR A 70 -19.54 32.51 -10.17
N MET A 71 -19.87 31.44 -9.45
CA MET A 71 -19.86 30.06 -9.96
C MET A 71 -21.20 29.62 -10.57
N GLU A 72 -22.12 30.55 -10.86
CA GLU A 72 -23.40 30.24 -11.48
C GLU A 72 -23.17 29.57 -12.86
N GLY A 73 -23.67 28.35 -13.04
CA GLY A 73 -23.44 27.55 -14.26
C GLY A 73 -22.11 26.76 -14.31
N TYR A 74 -21.32 26.73 -13.22
CA TYR A 74 -20.13 25.87 -13.13
C TYR A 74 -20.53 24.39 -12.93
N GLY A 75 -19.94 23.48 -13.71
CA GLY A 75 -20.26 22.04 -13.66
C GLY A 75 -21.45 21.62 -14.55
N SER A 76 -22.22 22.56 -15.09
CA SER A 76 -23.21 22.29 -16.15
C SER A 76 -22.50 22.05 -17.50
N SER A 77 -21.87 20.88 -17.65
CA SER A 77 -21.38 20.47 -18.96
C SER A 77 -22.57 20.16 -19.86
N ARG A 78 -22.80 20.98 -20.88
CA ARG A 78 -23.46 20.49 -22.10
C ARG A 78 -22.46 19.57 -22.79
N ARG A 79 -22.54 18.28 -22.51
CA ARG A 79 -21.99 17.27 -23.42
C ARG A 79 -22.96 17.14 -24.61
N PRO A 80 -22.51 17.18 -25.87
CA PRO A 80 -23.15 16.42 -26.93
C PRO A 80 -22.99 14.91 -26.67
#